data_AF-A0A8J6TYC6-F1
#
_entry.id   AF-A0A8J6TYC6-F1
#
_cell.length_a   1.000
_cell.length_b   1.000
_cell.length_c   1.000
_cell.angle_alpha   90.00
_cell.angle_beta   90.00
_cell.angle_gamma   90.00
#
_symmetry.space_group_name_H-M   'P 1'
#
loop_
_entity.id
_entity.type
_entity.pdbx_description
1 polymer ?
#
loop_
_entity_poly.entity_id
_entity_poly.type
_entity_poly.pdbx_seq_one_letter_code
_entity_poly.pdbx_strand_id
1 'polypeptide(L)'
;MVDNLCIDCSQSTKPESAWFNIYANGHNLTIGENMKTLPFKDNIYTPYPNVFAGGANFFPPVQTEAGNTIVIKSGQYTEVCSNGLTNSLGVDSKIHLSGGVVIDYINYSCEGKDAEYYIINGSEEKPTFIQGIDDYYGYIGKIEVQDGGYLKVSGDDAIMEDTIHELAVLKGGTLQLDGSLTKAITGDFLGGGTIIMNSGEQIKVPGMVTGETMLELIPEQASDKGYIEGIKLGSYISADPSSTGTLQLKNNIDGAIVKSDRQNRVEWELVPAFTITYTDGIEGEEVFPDQIYSGLIFGETTPQFEGTPIRDGYQFIGWTPEIQKTVENSITYTAQWKHVHTYEETWRSDQSGHWKECTVCHSVSNKDPHSFE
;
A
#
# COMPACT_ATOMS: atom_id res chain seq x y z
N MET A 1 -7.97 -40.78 2.44
CA MET A 1 -7.78 -39.61 1.57
C MET A 1 -8.58 -39.87 0.32
N VAL A 2 -9.39 -38.92 -0.13
CA VAL A 2 -10.07 -39.00 -1.42
C VAL A 2 -9.17 -38.26 -2.41
N ASP A 3 -8.45 -39.01 -3.23
CA ASP A 3 -7.39 -38.44 -4.07
C ASP A 3 -7.95 -37.67 -5.28
N ASN A 4 -9.18 -37.98 -5.71
CA ASN A 4 -9.93 -37.24 -6.72
C ASN A 4 -11.43 -37.38 -6.43
N LEU A 5 -12.12 -36.25 -6.23
CA LEU A 5 -13.59 -36.18 -6.15
C LEU A 5 -14.10 -35.38 -7.35
N CYS A 6 -14.81 -36.04 -8.26
CA CYS A 6 -15.52 -35.39 -9.36
C CYS A 6 -17.02 -35.53 -9.09
N ILE A 7 -17.71 -34.39 -8.98
CA ILE A 7 -19.17 -34.36 -8.87
C ILE A 7 -19.71 -33.83 -10.19
N ASP A 8 -20.34 -34.71 -10.98
CA ASP A 8 -21.00 -34.35 -12.23
C ASP A 8 -22.49 -34.14 -11.97
N CYS A 9 -22.91 -32.88 -11.92
CA CYS A 9 -24.31 -32.49 -11.77
C CYS A 9 -25.01 -32.20 -13.11
N SER A 10 -24.38 -32.50 -14.26
CA SER A 10 -24.92 -32.19 -15.60
C SER A 10 -26.24 -32.89 -15.92
N GLN A 11 -26.59 -33.94 -15.16
CA GLN A 11 -27.83 -34.69 -15.29
C GLN A 11 -28.94 -34.20 -14.35
N SER A 12 -28.72 -33.12 -13.58
CA SER A 12 -29.74 -32.55 -12.69
C SER A 12 -30.94 -32.06 -13.51
N THR A 13 -32.14 -32.54 -13.18
CA THR A 13 -33.39 -32.08 -13.80
C THR A 13 -33.90 -30.76 -13.21
N LYS A 14 -33.18 -30.19 -12.23
CA LYS A 14 -33.47 -28.91 -11.58
C LYS A 14 -32.15 -28.12 -11.42
N PRO A 15 -31.54 -27.67 -12.52
CA PRO A 15 -30.24 -26.99 -12.49
C PRO A 15 -30.30 -25.72 -11.63
N GLU A 16 -31.42 -24.97 -11.63
CA GLU A 16 -31.59 -23.77 -10.81
C GLU A 16 -31.63 -23.99 -9.28
N SER A 17 -31.66 -25.24 -8.80
CA SER A 17 -31.74 -25.57 -7.36
C SER A 17 -30.71 -26.61 -6.92
N ALA A 18 -29.74 -26.94 -7.78
CA ALA A 18 -28.70 -27.91 -7.47
C ALA A 18 -27.59 -27.25 -6.66
N TRP A 19 -27.65 -27.37 -5.33
CA TRP A 19 -26.55 -26.97 -4.45
C TRP A 19 -25.64 -28.16 -4.16
N PHE A 20 -24.33 -27.98 -4.39
CA PHE A 20 -23.33 -28.91 -3.87
C PHE A 20 -22.66 -28.28 -2.65
N ASN A 21 -22.85 -28.91 -1.50
CA ASN A 21 -22.35 -28.41 -0.22
C ASN A 21 -21.35 -29.41 0.38
N ILE A 22 -20.21 -28.91 0.82
CA ILE A 22 -19.22 -29.67 1.59
C ILE A 22 -19.37 -29.28 3.05
N TYR A 23 -19.76 -30.21 3.90
CA TYR A 23 -19.84 -29.98 5.35
C TYR A 23 -18.65 -30.66 6.04
N ALA A 24 -17.87 -29.88 6.79
CA ALA A 24 -16.78 -30.43 7.59
C ALA A 24 -17.29 -31.11 8.88
N ASN A 25 -18.49 -30.74 9.35
CA ASN A 25 -19.21 -31.40 10.45
C ASN A 25 -18.35 -31.54 11.72
N GLY A 26 -17.63 -30.49 12.09
CA GLY A 26 -16.75 -30.45 13.27
C GLY A 26 -15.41 -31.17 13.11
N HIS A 27 -15.06 -31.63 11.90
CA HIS A 27 -13.76 -32.20 11.59
C HIS A 27 -12.88 -31.24 10.81
N ASN A 28 -11.57 -31.49 10.85
CA ASN A 28 -10.64 -30.80 9.96
C ASN A 28 -10.89 -31.24 8.52
N LEU A 29 -10.93 -30.27 7.61
CA LEU A 29 -11.14 -30.49 6.18
C LEU A 29 -9.98 -29.88 5.41
N THR A 30 -9.43 -30.62 4.45
CA THR A 30 -8.45 -30.07 3.51
C THR A 30 -8.91 -30.33 2.09
N ILE A 31 -9.11 -29.24 1.35
CA ILE A 31 -9.30 -29.25 -0.09
C ILE A 31 -7.94 -28.92 -0.73
N GLY A 32 -7.41 -29.90 -1.47
CA GLY A 32 -6.08 -29.85 -2.06
C GLY A 32 -5.93 -28.89 -3.24
N GLU A 33 -4.75 -28.95 -3.88
CA GLU A 33 -4.29 -28.00 -4.91
C GLU A 33 -4.85 -28.26 -6.32
N ASN A 34 -5.56 -29.37 -6.50
CA ASN A 34 -6.06 -29.82 -7.81
C ASN A 34 -7.58 -29.87 -7.89
N MET A 35 -8.29 -29.14 -7.02
CA MET A 35 -9.75 -29.09 -7.08
C MET A 35 -10.16 -28.26 -8.30
N LYS A 36 -10.69 -28.95 -9.32
CA LYS A 36 -11.32 -28.32 -10.48
C LYS A 36 -12.81 -28.26 -10.26
N THR A 37 -13.33 -27.07 -10.02
CA THR A 37 -14.77 -26.83 -10.02
C THR A 37 -15.19 -26.41 -11.44
N LEU A 38 -16.17 -27.11 -11.99
CA LEU A 38 -16.79 -26.75 -13.26
C LEU A 38 -18.11 -26.05 -12.94
N PRO A 39 -18.46 -24.96 -13.64
CA PRO A 39 -19.73 -24.29 -13.43
C PRO A 39 -20.89 -25.26 -13.70
N PHE A 40 -21.93 -25.22 -12.88
CA PHE A 40 -23.18 -25.91 -13.20
C PHE A 40 -23.72 -25.42 -14.54
N LYS A 41 -23.95 -26.35 -15.47
CA LYS A 41 -24.52 -26.04 -16.78
C LYS A 41 -25.93 -25.45 -16.57
N ASP A 42 -26.18 -24.25 -17.11
CA ASP A 42 -27.46 -23.55 -17.12
C ASP A 42 -27.95 -22.97 -15.76
N ASN A 43 -27.11 -22.87 -14.72
CA ASN A 43 -27.42 -22.15 -13.46
C ASN A 43 -26.56 -20.87 -13.35
N ILE A 44 -27.20 -19.71 -13.53
CA ILE A 44 -26.54 -18.40 -13.47
C ILE A 44 -26.37 -17.86 -12.04
N TYR A 45 -26.99 -18.48 -11.04
CA TYR A 45 -27.04 -17.97 -9.66
C TYR A 45 -26.02 -18.63 -8.73
N THR A 46 -25.66 -19.91 -8.97
CA THR A 46 -24.75 -20.68 -8.10
C THR A 46 -23.93 -21.69 -8.90
N PRO A 47 -22.95 -21.24 -9.72
CA PRO A 47 -22.18 -22.16 -10.55
C PRO A 47 -21.19 -23.02 -9.77
N TYR A 48 -20.93 -22.73 -8.48
CA TYR A 48 -19.86 -23.34 -7.71
C TYR A 48 -20.34 -23.94 -6.37
N PRO A 49 -19.56 -24.87 -5.79
CA PRO A 49 -19.92 -25.49 -4.52
C PRO A 49 -19.79 -24.53 -3.33
N ASN A 50 -20.50 -24.85 -2.25
CA ASN A 50 -20.35 -24.19 -0.95
C ASN A 50 -19.53 -25.06 0.01
N VAL A 51 -18.77 -24.43 0.90
CA VAL A 51 -18.02 -25.11 1.98
C VAL A 51 -18.49 -24.58 3.32
N PHE A 52 -18.95 -25.46 4.20
CA PHE A 52 -19.43 -25.16 5.53
C PHE A 52 -18.54 -25.84 6.56
N ALA A 53 -18.04 -25.09 7.54
CA ALA A 53 -17.32 -25.66 8.68
C ALA A 53 -18.21 -26.51 9.58
N GLY A 54 -19.46 -26.06 9.74
CA GLY A 54 -20.46 -26.73 10.54
C GLY A 54 -21.08 -27.93 9.82
N GLY A 55 -22.02 -28.57 10.51
CA GLY A 55 -22.84 -29.64 9.94
C GLY A 55 -24.04 -29.11 9.16
N ALA A 56 -24.60 -29.97 8.32
CA ALA A 56 -25.98 -29.82 7.86
C ALA A 56 -26.95 -30.22 9.00
N ASN A 57 -28.24 -29.95 8.80
CA ASN A 57 -29.37 -30.49 9.57
C ASN A 57 -29.42 -32.04 9.53
N PHE A 58 -28.39 -32.74 10.01
CA PHE A 58 -28.47 -34.15 10.33
C PHE A 58 -29.41 -34.28 11.52
N PHE A 59 -30.33 -35.24 11.47
CA PHE A 59 -31.19 -35.58 12.60
C PHE A 59 -30.70 -36.90 13.20
N PRO A 60 -30.25 -36.91 14.47
CA PRO A 60 -30.17 -35.78 15.40
C PRO A 60 -29.03 -34.79 15.08
N PRO A 61 -29.16 -33.51 15.45
CA PRO A 61 -28.15 -32.49 15.21
C PRO A 61 -26.82 -32.90 15.84
N VAL A 62 -25.75 -32.88 15.06
CA VAL A 62 -24.40 -33.10 15.55
C VAL A 62 -23.96 -31.81 16.24
N GLN A 63 -23.95 -31.79 17.56
CA GLN A 63 -23.33 -30.72 18.34
C GLN A 63 -21.82 -30.82 18.14
N THR A 64 -21.22 -29.82 17.49
CA THR A 64 -19.76 -29.76 17.31
C THR A 64 -19.17 -28.92 18.44
N GLU A 65 -18.60 -29.58 19.45
CA GLU A 65 -18.10 -28.93 20.68
C GLU A 65 -16.73 -28.23 20.52
N ALA A 66 -16.09 -28.25 19.34
CA ALA A 66 -14.74 -27.72 19.15
C ALA A 66 -14.52 -27.07 17.77
N GLY A 67 -13.74 -25.97 17.75
CA GLY A 67 -13.29 -25.33 16.51
C GLY A 67 -12.48 -26.27 15.64
N ASN A 68 -12.83 -26.33 14.35
CA ASN A 68 -12.14 -27.12 13.35
C ASN A 68 -11.29 -26.23 12.43
N THR A 69 -10.34 -26.87 11.76
CA THR A 69 -9.51 -26.23 10.75
C THR A 69 -9.92 -26.65 9.36
N ILE A 70 -10.26 -25.69 8.52
CA ILE A 70 -10.51 -25.90 7.10
C ILE A 70 -9.34 -25.30 6.33
N VAL A 71 -8.81 -26.06 5.39
CA VAL A 71 -7.75 -25.59 4.49
C VAL A 71 -8.25 -25.74 3.07
N ILE A 72 -8.38 -24.63 2.35
CA ILE A 72 -8.76 -24.60 0.94
C ILE A 72 -7.58 -24.07 0.14
N LYS A 73 -7.01 -24.92 -0.71
CA LYS A 73 -5.81 -24.59 -1.48
C LYS A 73 -6.06 -24.18 -2.92
N SER A 74 -7.20 -24.54 -3.49
CA SER A 74 -7.57 -24.24 -4.88
C SER A 74 -9.07 -24.39 -5.08
N GLY A 75 -9.59 -23.83 -6.17
CA GLY A 75 -10.99 -23.99 -6.59
C GLY A 75 -11.76 -22.67 -6.57
N GLN A 76 -12.98 -22.73 -7.11
CA GLN A 76 -13.94 -21.63 -7.08
C GLN A 76 -15.15 -22.08 -6.27
N TYR A 77 -15.65 -21.21 -5.41
CA TYR A 77 -16.72 -21.47 -4.45
C TYR A 77 -17.74 -20.35 -4.49
N THR A 78 -19.02 -20.70 -4.38
CA THR A 78 -20.04 -19.68 -4.19
C THR A 78 -19.98 -19.15 -2.77
N GLU A 79 -19.81 -20.04 -1.80
CA GLU A 79 -19.73 -19.62 -0.40
C GLU A 79 -18.71 -20.44 0.39
N VAL A 80 -17.97 -19.75 1.25
CA VAL A 80 -17.22 -20.39 2.34
C VAL A 80 -17.74 -19.84 3.66
N CYS A 81 -18.26 -20.75 4.47
CA CYS A 81 -18.98 -20.48 5.69
C CYS A 81 -18.24 -21.00 6.90
N SER A 82 -18.20 -20.15 7.93
CA SER A 82 -17.61 -20.46 9.22
C SER A 82 -18.43 -21.42 10.07
N ASN A 83 -19.70 -21.63 9.69
CA ASN A 83 -20.64 -22.49 10.40
C ASN A 83 -21.56 -23.23 9.43
N GLY A 84 -22.60 -23.89 9.95
CA GLY A 84 -23.69 -24.51 9.19
C GLY A 84 -24.87 -23.56 8.94
N LEU A 85 -25.90 -24.07 8.25
CA LEU A 85 -27.08 -23.30 7.80
C LEU A 85 -28.14 -23.06 8.89
N THR A 86 -27.97 -23.54 10.13
CA THR A 86 -29.00 -23.46 11.17
C THR A 86 -28.42 -23.44 12.58
N ASN A 87 -28.66 -22.37 13.35
CA ASN A 87 -28.64 -22.19 14.83
C ASN A 87 -27.68 -23.04 15.68
N SER A 88 -26.61 -23.60 15.12
CA SER A 88 -25.57 -24.30 15.84
C SER A 88 -24.66 -23.24 16.43
N LEU A 89 -25.00 -22.79 17.64
CA LEU A 89 -24.19 -21.86 18.40
C LEU A 89 -22.80 -22.48 18.64
N GLY A 90 -21.82 -21.93 17.94
CA GLY A 90 -20.38 -22.18 18.11
C GLY A 90 -19.73 -22.76 16.87
N VAL A 91 -18.67 -22.10 16.38
CA VAL A 91 -17.28 -22.53 16.65
C VAL A 91 -16.26 -21.51 16.15
N ASP A 92 -15.16 -21.34 16.89
CA ASP A 92 -13.90 -20.66 16.54
C ASP A 92 -13.18 -21.36 15.36
N SER A 93 -13.88 -21.55 14.25
CA SER A 93 -13.37 -22.21 13.06
C SER A 93 -12.24 -21.39 12.47
N LYS A 94 -11.14 -22.06 12.16
CA LYS A 94 -9.98 -21.45 11.50
C LYS A 94 -9.99 -21.90 10.05
N ILE A 95 -10.22 -20.96 9.14
CA ILE A 95 -10.35 -21.22 7.71
C ILE A 95 -9.13 -20.64 7.01
N HIS A 96 -8.27 -21.51 6.48
CA HIS A 96 -7.09 -21.15 5.73
C HIS A 96 -7.41 -21.18 4.23
N LEU A 97 -7.24 -20.04 3.56
CA LEU A 97 -7.46 -19.88 2.13
C LEU A 97 -6.11 -19.58 1.47
N SER A 98 -5.74 -20.38 0.47
CA SER A 98 -4.50 -20.15 -0.29
C SER A 98 -4.74 -19.28 -1.52
N GLY A 99 -3.68 -18.70 -2.06
CA GLY A 99 -3.72 -17.98 -3.33
C GLY A 99 -4.28 -18.83 -4.48
N GLY A 100 -5.08 -18.20 -5.34
CA GLY A 100 -5.79 -18.84 -6.46
C GLY A 100 -7.15 -19.44 -6.08
N VAL A 101 -7.55 -19.39 -4.80
CA VAL A 101 -8.93 -19.66 -4.39
C VAL A 101 -9.81 -18.47 -4.74
N VAL A 102 -10.98 -18.74 -5.33
CA VAL A 102 -11.99 -17.73 -5.71
C VAL A 102 -13.27 -18.02 -4.95
N ILE A 103 -13.84 -17.01 -4.30
CA ILE A 103 -15.04 -17.14 -3.48
C ILE A 103 -15.98 -15.99 -3.81
N ASP A 104 -17.24 -16.28 -4.13
CA ASP A 104 -18.23 -15.22 -4.34
C ASP A 104 -18.54 -14.55 -2.99
N TYR A 105 -18.90 -15.34 -1.98
CA TYR A 105 -19.22 -14.80 -0.64
C TYR A 105 -18.54 -15.55 0.49
N ILE A 106 -18.07 -14.82 1.49
CA ILE A 106 -17.78 -15.39 2.80
C ILE A 106 -18.94 -15.07 3.73
N ASN A 107 -19.44 -16.13 4.39
CA ASN A 107 -20.35 -16.07 5.54
C ASN A 107 -21.74 -15.42 5.29
N TYR A 108 -22.18 -15.36 4.03
CA TYR A 108 -23.44 -14.73 3.59
C TYR A 108 -24.72 -15.36 4.15
N SER A 109 -24.78 -16.70 4.20
CA SER A 109 -26.00 -17.48 4.50
C SER A 109 -25.95 -18.24 5.82
N CYS A 110 -24.87 -18.12 6.57
CA CYS A 110 -24.63 -18.89 7.80
C CYS A 110 -24.55 -17.99 9.04
N GLU A 111 -25.03 -18.53 10.17
CA GLU A 111 -24.98 -17.86 11.46
C GLU A 111 -23.69 -18.27 12.19
N GLY A 112 -22.71 -17.38 12.28
CA GLY A 112 -21.43 -17.63 12.95
C GLY A 112 -21.00 -16.40 13.75
N LYS A 113 -20.20 -16.62 14.79
CA LYS A 113 -19.49 -15.55 15.49
C LYS A 113 -18.05 -15.99 15.66
N ASP A 114 -17.15 -15.03 15.69
CA ASP A 114 -15.75 -15.23 16.07
C ASP A 114 -14.94 -16.14 15.13
N ALA A 115 -15.44 -16.37 13.91
CA ALA A 115 -14.71 -17.12 12.90
C ALA A 115 -13.41 -16.41 12.50
N GLU A 116 -12.37 -17.19 12.20
CA GLU A 116 -11.07 -16.66 11.79
C GLU A 116 -10.72 -17.13 10.38
N TYR A 117 -10.51 -16.19 9.46
CA TYR A 117 -10.04 -16.45 8.11
C TYR A 117 -8.57 -16.08 7.99
N TYR A 118 -7.77 -17.00 7.48
CA TYR A 118 -6.33 -16.87 7.32
C TYR A 118 -5.98 -16.99 5.84
N ILE A 119 -5.48 -15.91 5.25
CA ILE A 119 -5.08 -15.86 3.84
C ILE A 119 -3.58 -16.06 3.75
N ILE A 120 -3.15 -17.08 2.99
CA ILE A 120 -1.75 -17.53 2.91
C ILE A 120 -1.32 -17.84 1.48
N ASN A 121 -0.02 -17.89 1.21
CA ASN A 121 0.55 -18.39 -0.06
C ASN A 121 -0.13 -17.81 -1.33
N GLY A 122 -0.17 -16.49 -1.45
CA GLY A 122 -0.78 -15.76 -2.57
C GLY A 122 0.21 -14.94 -3.37
N SER A 123 -0.29 -14.30 -4.42
CA SER A 123 0.42 -13.29 -5.21
C SER A 123 -0.59 -12.44 -5.97
N GLU A 124 -0.14 -11.35 -6.58
CA GLU A 124 -0.98 -10.53 -7.45
C GLU A 124 -1.57 -11.33 -8.64
N GLU A 125 -0.80 -12.26 -9.22
CA GLU A 125 -1.27 -13.12 -10.31
C GLU A 125 -2.22 -14.23 -9.85
N LYS A 126 -2.11 -14.64 -8.59
CA LYS A 126 -2.91 -15.71 -7.97
C LYS A 126 -3.36 -15.29 -6.57
N PRO A 127 -4.24 -14.29 -6.46
CA PRO A 127 -4.74 -13.86 -5.16
C PRO A 127 -5.76 -14.88 -4.65
N THR A 128 -6.00 -14.89 -3.35
CA THR A 128 -7.31 -15.33 -2.85
C THR A 128 -8.29 -14.22 -3.18
N PHE A 129 -9.25 -14.49 -4.06
CA PHE A 129 -10.24 -13.52 -4.49
C PHE A 129 -11.55 -13.76 -3.73
N ILE A 130 -12.10 -12.70 -3.13
CA ILE A 130 -13.39 -12.71 -2.46
C ILE A 130 -14.23 -11.57 -3.05
N GLN A 131 -15.42 -11.88 -3.55
CA GLN A 131 -16.30 -10.84 -4.09
C GLN A 131 -17.06 -10.09 -2.99
N GLY A 132 -17.56 -10.82 -1.98
CA GLY A 132 -18.32 -10.26 -0.86
C GLY A 132 -17.97 -10.90 0.48
N ILE A 133 -17.98 -10.11 1.53
CA ILE A 133 -17.85 -10.52 2.92
C ILE A 133 -19.08 -9.97 3.64
N ASP A 134 -19.95 -10.88 4.05
CA ASP A 134 -21.24 -10.56 4.66
C ASP A 134 -21.38 -11.40 5.93
N ASP A 135 -21.99 -10.84 6.96
CA ASP A 135 -22.46 -11.58 8.11
C ASP A 135 -23.78 -10.98 8.60
N TYR A 136 -24.88 -11.44 8.00
CA TYR A 136 -26.22 -10.95 8.31
C TYR A 136 -26.64 -11.18 9.77
N TYR A 137 -25.99 -12.11 10.48
CA TYR A 137 -26.43 -12.62 11.78
C TYR A 137 -25.36 -12.52 12.89
N GLY A 138 -24.18 -11.98 12.59
CA GLY A 138 -23.02 -12.02 13.48
C GLY A 138 -21.90 -11.06 13.07
N TYR A 139 -20.68 -11.47 13.37
CA TYR A 139 -19.46 -10.85 12.86
C TYR A 139 -18.38 -11.92 12.69
N ILE A 140 -17.51 -11.71 11.70
CA ILE A 140 -16.26 -12.45 11.54
C ILE A 140 -15.30 -11.96 12.63
N GLY A 141 -14.79 -12.90 13.44
CA GLY A 141 -13.86 -12.58 14.52
C GLY A 141 -12.56 -11.98 14.00
N LYS A 142 -11.99 -12.60 12.96
CA LYS A 142 -10.74 -12.13 12.38
C LYS A 142 -10.60 -12.44 10.90
N ILE A 143 -10.05 -11.51 10.14
CA ILE A 143 -9.43 -11.76 8.84
C ILE A 143 -7.96 -11.42 8.93
N GLU A 144 -7.10 -12.41 8.69
CA GLU A 144 -5.65 -12.28 8.81
C GLU A 144 -4.97 -12.66 7.50
N VAL A 145 -4.21 -11.73 6.91
CA VAL A 145 -3.39 -11.96 5.73
C VAL A 145 -1.93 -12.09 6.16
N GLN A 146 -1.33 -13.25 5.92
CA GLN A 146 0.02 -13.59 6.41
C GLN A 146 0.75 -14.56 5.48
N ASP A 147 2.01 -14.89 5.78
CA ASP A 147 2.78 -15.94 5.08
C ASP A 147 2.75 -15.83 3.54
N GLY A 148 2.96 -14.61 3.03
CA GLY A 148 2.90 -14.34 1.59
C GLY A 148 1.48 -14.35 1.01
N GLY A 149 0.44 -14.36 1.85
CA GLY A 149 -0.95 -14.26 1.45
C GLY A 149 -1.24 -12.98 0.69
N TYR A 150 -2.09 -13.10 -0.32
CA TYR A 150 -2.59 -11.98 -1.10
C TYR A 150 -4.10 -12.08 -1.15
N LEU A 151 -4.80 -11.22 -0.41
CA LEU A 151 -6.24 -11.13 -0.41
C LEU A 151 -6.68 -10.00 -1.35
N LYS A 152 -7.52 -10.31 -2.33
CA LYS A 152 -8.22 -9.29 -3.13
C LYS A 152 -9.71 -9.36 -2.81
N VAL A 153 -10.27 -8.24 -2.34
CA VAL A 153 -11.71 -8.07 -2.11
C VAL A 153 -12.26 -7.09 -3.14
N SER A 154 -13.25 -7.52 -3.93
CA SER A 154 -13.77 -6.73 -5.05
C SER A 154 -15.26 -6.98 -5.32
N GLY A 155 -16.07 -5.93 -5.18
CA GLY A 155 -17.52 -5.98 -5.37
C GLY A 155 -18.16 -4.66 -4.93
N ASP A 156 -19.38 -4.39 -5.40
CA ASP A 156 -20.17 -3.27 -4.90
C ASP A 156 -20.56 -3.56 -3.44
N ASP A 157 -20.25 -2.65 -2.52
CA ASP A 157 -20.42 -2.85 -1.07
C ASP A 157 -19.84 -4.19 -0.59
N ALA A 158 -18.64 -4.53 -1.09
CA ALA A 158 -18.02 -5.86 -0.93
C ALA A 158 -17.85 -6.31 0.54
N ILE A 159 -17.88 -5.41 1.51
CA ILE A 159 -17.89 -5.78 2.92
C ILE A 159 -19.04 -5.04 3.60
N MET A 160 -19.97 -5.80 4.19
CA MET A 160 -21.09 -5.22 4.92
C MET A 160 -20.64 -4.46 6.17
N GLU A 161 -21.54 -3.63 6.70
CA GLU A 161 -21.29 -2.87 7.92
C GLU A 161 -21.10 -3.82 9.11
N ASP A 162 -20.23 -3.44 10.04
CA ASP A 162 -19.94 -4.12 11.30
C ASP A 162 -19.53 -5.62 11.18
N THR A 163 -19.06 -6.03 9.99
CA THR A 163 -18.84 -7.45 9.66
C THR A 163 -17.52 -8.01 10.19
N ILE A 164 -16.45 -7.21 10.27
CA ILE A 164 -15.11 -7.67 10.66
C ILE A 164 -14.77 -7.13 12.05
N HIS A 165 -14.52 -8.00 13.01
CA HIS A 165 -14.09 -7.55 14.33
C HIS A 165 -12.61 -7.15 14.35
N GLU A 166 -11.72 -8.05 13.94
CA GLU A 166 -10.29 -7.76 13.81
C GLU A 166 -9.82 -7.95 12.36
N LEU A 167 -9.12 -6.96 11.82
CA LEU A 167 -8.40 -7.08 10.56
C LEU A 167 -6.91 -7.11 10.84
N ALA A 168 -6.20 -8.09 10.29
CA ALA A 168 -4.76 -8.20 10.42
C ALA A 168 -4.12 -8.36 9.04
N VAL A 169 -3.19 -7.47 8.70
CA VAL A 169 -2.37 -7.59 7.49
C VAL A 169 -0.92 -7.61 7.97
N LEU A 170 -0.43 -8.82 8.22
CA LEU A 170 0.88 -9.05 8.82
C LEU A 170 2.00 -8.88 7.79
N LYS A 171 3.25 -8.81 8.28
CA LYS A 171 4.42 -8.68 7.42
C LYS A 171 4.47 -9.77 6.35
N GLY A 172 4.58 -9.34 5.09
CA GLY A 172 4.56 -10.22 3.92
C GLY A 172 3.16 -10.55 3.39
N GLY A 173 2.09 -10.19 4.11
CA GLY A 173 0.71 -10.22 3.61
C GLY A 173 0.36 -8.98 2.79
N THR A 174 -0.54 -9.14 1.82
CA THR A 174 -1.09 -8.05 1.00
C THR A 174 -2.61 -8.09 0.95
N LEU A 175 -3.25 -6.97 1.28
CA LEU A 175 -4.69 -6.76 1.14
C LEU A 175 -4.95 -5.75 0.03
N GLN A 176 -5.64 -6.16 -1.03
CA GLN A 176 -6.12 -5.29 -2.09
C GLN A 176 -7.64 -5.10 -1.98
N LEU A 177 -8.08 -3.84 -1.97
CA LEU A 177 -9.48 -3.44 -1.81
C LEU A 177 -9.92 -2.63 -3.02
N ASP A 178 -11.03 -3.04 -3.64
CA ASP A 178 -11.74 -2.22 -4.63
C ASP A 178 -12.87 -1.42 -3.94
N GLY A 179 -12.53 -0.67 -2.88
CA GLY A 179 -13.48 0.17 -2.15
C GLY A 179 -13.04 0.59 -0.74
N SER A 180 -13.89 1.35 -0.07
CA SER A 180 -13.69 1.86 1.30
C SER A 180 -14.13 0.86 2.37
N LEU A 181 -13.40 0.79 3.48
CA LEU A 181 -13.78 0.09 4.71
C LEU A 181 -14.20 1.08 5.79
N THR A 182 -15.20 1.92 5.50
CA THR A 182 -15.59 3.01 6.42
C THR A 182 -16.51 2.56 7.56
N LYS A 183 -17.10 1.38 7.44
CA LYS A 183 -18.03 0.80 8.41
C LYS A 183 -17.85 -0.70 8.61
N ALA A 184 -16.87 -1.30 7.94
CA ALA A 184 -16.70 -2.76 7.93
C ALA A 184 -16.06 -3.29 9.23
N ILE A 185 -15.20 -2.49 9.86
CA ILE A 185 -14.37 -2.91 10.99
C ILE A 185 -15.02 -2.43 12.29
N THR A 186 -15.14 -3.31 13.30
CA THR A 186 -15.67 -2.96 14.62
C THR A 186 -14.62 -2.89 15.73
N GLY A 187 -13.47 -3.55 15.55
CA GLY A 187 -12.36 -3.60 16.50
C GLY A 187 -11.07 -3.02 15.93
N ASP A 188 -9.98 -3.75 16.08
CA ASP A 188 -8.61 -3.30 15.81
C ASP A 188 -8.14 -3.65 14.39
N PHE A 189 -7.16 -2.87 13.91
CA PHE A 189 -6.41 -3.18 12.69
C PHE A 189 -4.92 -3.38 13.02
N LEU A 190 -4.44 -4.61 12.82
CA LEU A 190 -3.05 -5.00 13.03
C LEU A 190 -2.31 -4.90 11.69
N GLY A 191 -1.58 -3.81 11.53
CA GLY A 191 -0.72 -3.54 10.39
C GLY A 191 0.65 -4.23 10.45
N GLY A 192 1.36 -4.24 9.33
CA GLY A 192 2.65 -4.92 9.19
C GLY A 192 2.99 -5.28 7.74
N GLY A 193 1.96 -5.49 6.93
CA GLY A 193 2.05 -5.82 5.51
C GLY A 193 1.67 -4.66 4.58
N THR A 194 1.15 -4.99 3.40
CA THR A 194 0.78 -4.01 2.37
C THR A 194 -0.73 -3.92 2.20
N ILE A 195 -1.25 -2.70 2.15
CA ILE A 195 -2.61 -2.40 1.70
C ILE A 195 -2.53 -1.74 0.33
N ILE A 196 -3.35 -2.21 -0.61
CA ILE A 196 -3.54 -1.64 -1.93
C ILE A 196 -5.01 -1.21 -2.05
N MET A 197 -5.26 0.04 -2.41
CA MET A 197 -6.63 0.56 -2.52
C MET A 197 -6.73 1.69 -3.55
N ASN A 198 -7.93 1.92 -4.06
CA ASN A 198 -8.18 3.06 -4.95
C ASN A 198 -7.96 4.39 -4.23
N SER A 199 -7.46 5.37 -4.97
CA SER A 199 -7.19 6.69 -4.43
C SER A 199 -8.47 7.39 -3.97
N GLY A 200 -8.43 7.97 -2.77
CA GLY A 200 -9.56 8.62 -2.12
C GLY A 200 -10.49 7.68 -1.34
N GLU A 201 -10.32 6.36 -1.44
CA GLU A 201 -10.99 5.41 -0.56
C GLU A 201 -10.45 5.54 0.88
N GLN A 202 -11.24 5.11 1.86
CA GLN A 202 -10.93 5.27 3.28
C GLN A 202 -11.13 3.99 4.07
N ILE A 203 -10.28 3.77 5.07
CA ILE A 203 -10.43 2.74 6.10
C ILE A 203 -10.69 3.44 7.43
N LYS A 204 -11.81 3.14 8.06
CA LYS A 204 -12.13 3.64 9.41
C LYS A 204 -12.08 2.49 10.38
N VAL A 205 -11.24 2.63 11.39
CA VAL A 205 -11.00 1.62 12.42
C VAL A 205 -11.50 2.21 13.75
N PRO A 206 -12.60 1.73 14.32
CA PRO A 206 -13.06 2.23 15.62
C PRO A 206 -12.06 1.94 16.74
N GLY A 207 -11.33 0.82 16.65
CA GLY A 207 -10.25 0.44 17.57
C GLY A 207 -8.88 1.00 17.19
N MET A 208 -7.85 0.32 17.70
CA MET A 208 -6.45 0.70 17.49
C MET A 208 -5.91 0.23 16.14
N VAL A 209 -5.09 1.08 15.53
CA VAL A 209 -4.18 0.70 14.45
C VAL A 209 -2.77 0.53 15.01
N THR A 210 -2.16 -0.62 14.74
CA THR A 210 -0.79 -0.95 15.19
C THR A 210 0.07 -1.44 14.02
N GLY A 211 1.39 -1.53 14.25
CA GLY A 211 2.35 -2.03 13.26
C GLY A 211 2.68 -1.07 12.12
N GLU A 212 3.64 -1.45 11.28
CA GLU A 212 4.10 -0.63 10.15
C GLU A 212 3.44 -1.11 8.86
N THR A 213 2.55 -0.30 8.29
CA THR A 213 1.80 -0.67 7.10
C THR A 213 2.35 0.04 5.87
N MET A 214 2.55 -0.70 4.79
CA MET A 214 2.80 -0.11 3.47
C MET A 214 1.46 0.18 2.80
N LEU A 215 1.30 1.40 2.27
CA LEU A 215 0.13 1.80 1.50
C LEU A 215 0.51 2.00 0.03
N GLU A 216 -0.22 1.35 -0.85
CA GLU A 216 -0.16 1.54 -2.29
C GLU A 216 -1.52 2.02 -2.81
N LEU A 217 -1.51 3.15 -3.50
CA LEU A 217 -2.70 3.81 -4.01
C LEU A 217 -2.81 3.60 -5.52
N ILE A 218 -3.96 3.12 -5.96
CA ILE A 218 -4.31 3.02 -7.37
C ILE A 218 -4.89 4.37 -7.81
N PRO A 219 -4.30 5.08 -8.80
CA PRO A 219 -4.81 6.37 -9.26
C PRO A 219 -6.17 6.28 -9.93
N GLU A 220 -6.87 7.42 -9.99
CA GLU A 220 -8.10 7.55 -10.78
C GLU A 220 -7.86 7.45 -12.29
N GLN A 221 -6.69 7.90 -12.76
CA GLN A 221 -6.25 7.74 -14.14
C GLN A 221 -4.87 7.11 -14.20
N ALA A 222 -4.75 6.02 -14.96
CA ALA A 222 -3.46 5.39 -15.20
C ALA A 222 -2.54 6.37 -15.94
N SER A 223 -1.31 6.49 -15.45
CA SER A 223 -0.24 7.30 -16.03
C SER A 223 0.87 6.36 -16.51
N ASP A 224 1.35 6.54 -17.75
CA ASP A 224 2.45 5.75 -18.33
C ASP A 224 3.82 6.09 -17.71
N LYS A 225 3.89 7.14 -16.88
CA LYS A 225 5.09 7.53 -16.16
C LYS A 225 4.92 7.08 -14.72
N GLY A 226 5.94 6.46 -14.12
CA GLY A 226 5.96 6.04 -12.72
C GLY A 226 5.89 7.17 -11.67
N TYR A 227 5.27 8.29 -12.04
CA TYR A 227 4.78 9.38 -11.20
C TYR A 227 3.27 9.41 -11.37
N ILE A 228 2.56 9.18 -10.27
CA ILE A 228 1.13 8.91 -10.32
C ILE A 228 0.35 10.23 -10.15
N GLU A 229 0.09 10.89 -11.28
CA GLU A 229 -0.92 11.94 -11.37
C GLU A 229 -2.31 11.34 -11.11
N GLY A 230 -3.19 12.04 -10.40
CA GLY A 230 -4.55 11.53 -10.09
C GLY A 230 -4.67 10.73 -8.78
N ILE A 231 -3.71 10.87 -7.85
CA ILE A 231 -3.91 10.48 -6.44
C ILE A 231 -4.51 11.65 -5.65
N LYS A 232 -5.65 11.40 -5.00
CA LYS A 232 -6.35 12.29 -4.09
C LYS A 232 -5.61 12.44 -2.76
N LEU A 233 -5.43 13.68 -2.35
CA LEU A 233 -4.97 14.06 -1.01
C LEU A 233 -6.11 13.88 0.02
N GLY A 234 -5.73 13.74 1.29
CA GLY A 234 -6.67 13.63 2.41
C GLY A 234 -6.46 12.38 3.27
N SER A 235 -7.37 12.17 4.22
CA SER A 235 -7.27 11.06 5.18
C SER A 235 -7.61 9.73 4.54
N TYR A 236 -6.69 8.76 4.64
CA TYR A 236 -6.87 7.39 4.15
C TYR A 236 -7.22 6.41 5.27
N ILE A 237 -6.62 6.57 6.44
CA ILE A 237 -6.94 5.76 7.63
C ILE A 237 -7.31 6.69 8.77
N SER A 238 -8.39 6.37 9.51
CA SER A 238 -8.71 7.00 10.78
C SER A 238 -8.90 5.95 11.87
N ALA A 239 -8.37 6.22 13.08
CA ALA A 239 -8.38 5.24 14.16
C ALA A 239 -8.50 5.85 15.56
N ASP A 240 -8.63 4.99 16.57
CA ASP A 240 -8.59 5.39 17.98
C ASP A 240 -7.33 6.21 18.32
N PRO A 241 -7.41 7.26 19.17
CA PRO A 241 -6.26 8.08 19.58
C PRO A 241 -5.05 7.32 20.12
N SER A 242 -5.25 6.15 20.71
CA SER A 242 -4.18 5.32 21.27
C SER A 242 -3.40 4.52 20.23
N SER A 243 -3.78 4.61 18.95
CA SER A 243 -3.11 3.91 17.85
C SER A 243 -1.63 4.26 17.75
N THR A 244 -0.79 3.25 17.60
CA THR A 244 0.68 3.37 17.52
C THR A 244 1.25 3.04 16.15
N GLY A 245 0.41 2.58 15.21
CA GLY A 245 0.84 2.18 13.88
C GLY A 245 1.43 3.33 13.05
N THR A 246 2.18 2.95 12.02
CA THR A 246 2.75 3.85 11.02
C THR A 246 2.28 3.43 9.63
N LEU A 247 2.29 4.38 8.70
CA LEU A 247 1.88 4.17 7.32
C LEU A 247 2.93 4.77 6.40
N GLN A 248 3.48 3.95 5.51
CA GLN A 248 4.49 4.36 4.54
C GLN A 248 3.92 4.23 3.13
N LEU A 249 4.05 5.29 2.34
CA LEU A 249 3.57 5.30 0.97
C LEU A 249 4.57 4.55 0.06
N LYS A 250 4.05 3.60 -0.72
CA LYS A 250 4.83 2.85 -1.72
C LYS A 250 4.86 3.55 -3.09
N ASN A 251 3.86 4.38 -3.37
CA ASN A 251 3.80 5.16 -4.60
C ASN A 251 4.97 6.16 -4.67
N ASN A 252 5.58 6.28 -5.84
CA ASN A 252 6.59 7.29 -6.12
C ASN A 252 5.92 8.59 -6.58
N ILE A 253 5.46 9.41 -5.62
CA ILE A 253 4.79 10.69 -5.87
C ILE A 253 5.32 11.79 -4.96
N ASP A 254 5.05 13.04 -5.31
CA ASP A 254 5.30 14.22 -4.47
C ASP A 254 4.26 14.33 -3.33
N GLY A 255 4.14 13.28 -2.53
CA GLY A 255 3.21 13.18 -1.41
C GLY A 255 3.81 12.43 -0.22
N ALA A 256 3.40 12.81 0.99
CA ALA A 256 3.84 12.19 2.24
C ALA A 256 2.64 11.86 3.13
N ILE A 257 2.74 10.77 3.89
CA ILE A 257 1.75 10.43 4.90
C ILE A 257 2.11 11.09 6.22
N VAL A 258 1.19 11.88 6.75
CA VAL A 258 1.29 12.53 8.06
C VAL A 258 0.29 11.89 9.01
N LYS A 259 0.77 11.49 10.19
CA LYS A 259 -0.10 11.11 11.29
C LYS A 259 -0.51 12.37 12.05
N SER A 260 -1.80 12.68 12.03
CA SER A 260 -2.40 13.85 12.65
C SER A 260 -3.29 13.45 13.83
N ASP A 261 -2.98 13.97 15.02
CA ASP A 261 -3.83 13.80 16.20
C ASP A 261 -5.01 14.79 16.13
N ARG A 262 -6.22 14.25 16.02
CA ARG A 262 -7.48 15.01 16.15
C ARG A 262 -8.04 14.80 17.57
N GLN A 263 -9.01 15.63 17.98
CA GLN A 263 -9.55 15.61 19.35
C GLN A 263 -9.95 14.22 19.87
N ASN A 264 -10.54 13.37 19.01
CA ASN A 264 -11.06 12.05 19.40
C ASN A 264 -10.60 10.91 18.47
N ARG A 265 -9.62 11.14 17.61
CA ARG A 265 -9.08 10.12 16.68
C ARG A 265 -7.70 10.51 16.18
N VAL A 266 -6.96 9.55 15.63
CA VAL A 266 -5.82 9.85 14.75
C VAL A 266 -6.22 9.66 13.30
N GLU A 267 -5.56 10.38 12.40
CA GLU A 267 -5.71 10.23 10.95
C GLU A 267 -4.33 10.10 10.30
N TRP A 268 -4.20 9.19 9.34
CA TRP A 268 -3.08 9.17 8.41
C TRP A 268 -3.54 9.88 7.13
N GLU A 269 -3.01 11.07 6.94
CA GLU A 269 -3.38 12.00 5.88
C GLU A 269 -2.28 12.05 4.82
N LEU A 270 -2.65 11.85 3.56
CA LEU A 270 -1.77 12.12 2.44
C LEU A 270 -1.78 13.61 2.12
N VAL A 271 -0.62 14.24 2.28
CA VAL A 271 -0.40 15.67 2.02
C VAL A 271 0.64 15.85 0.92
N PRO A 272 0.72 17.03 0.27
CA PRO A 272 1.80 17.33 -0.66
C PRO A 272 3.16 17.23 0.02
N ALA A 273 4.13 16.68 -0.68
CA ALA A 273 5.52 16.68 -0.27
C ALA A 273 6.37 17.46 -1.27
N PHE A 274 7.50 17.97 -0.80
CA PHE A 274 8.37 18.85 -1.56
C PHE A 274 9.80 18.30 -1.61
N THR A 275 10.51 18.72 -2.65
CA THR A 275 11.92 18.39 -2.86
C THR A 275 12.76 19.66 -2.89
N ILE A 276 13.77 19.71 -2.03
CA ILE A 276 14.79 20.75 -2.02
C ILE A 276 16.07 20.20 -2.63
N THR A 277 16.59 20.88 -3.64
CA THR A 277 17.84 20.51 -4.32
C THR A 277 18.88 21.61 -4.19
N TYR A 278 20.11 21.25 -3.88
CA TYR A 278 21.28 22.14 -3.99
C TYR A 278 22.16 21.68 -5.15
N THR A 279 22.51 22.60 -6.06
CA THR A 279 23.32 22.32 -7.25
C THR A 279 24.41 23.36 -7.46
N ASP A 280 25.53 22.97 -8.08
CA ASP A 280 26.67 23.85 -8.31
C ASP A 280 26.42 24.95 -9.37
N GLY A 281 25.40 24.77 -10.21
CA GLY A 281 24.98 25.72 -11.23
C GLY A 281 25.90 25.82 -12.44
N ILE A 282 26.84 24.88 -12.63
CA ILE A 282 27.79 24.91 -13.73
C ILE A 282 27.43 23.84 -14.77
N GLU A 283 27.13 24.28 -15.98
CA GLU A 283 26.85 23.35 -17.07
C GLU A 283 28.14 22.69 -17.57
N GLY A 284 28.18 21.36 -17.59
CA GLY A 284 29.28 20.57 -18.17
C GLY A 284 30.51 20.40 -17.28
N GLU A 285 30.49 20.89 -16.04
CA GLU A 285 31.52 20.69 -15.01
C GLU A 285 30.81 20.39 -13.69
N GLU A 286 31.23 19.35 -12.98
CA GLU A 286 30.73 19.06 -11.63
C GLU A 286 31.74 19.58 -10.60
N VAL A 287 31.34 20.61 -9.85
CA VAL A 287 32.10 21.18 -8.74
C VAL A 287 31.83 20.40 -7.46
N PHE A 288 30.57 20.01 -7.24
CA PHE A 288 30.13 19.12 -6.17
C PHE A 288 28.84 18.39 -6.58
N PRO A 289 28.56 17.20 -6.04
CA PRO A 289 27.34 16.47 -6.36
C PRO A 289 26.10 17.16 -5.81
N ASP A 290 24.99 17.09 -6.55
CA ASP A 290 23.70 17.61 -6.12
C ASP A 290 23.25 16.96 -4.80
N GLN A 291 22.74 17.78 -3.87
CA GLN A 291 22.11 17.32 -2.64
C GLN A 291 20.59 17.44 -2.77
N ILE A 292 19.90 16.30 -2.66
CA ILE A 292 18.45 16.21 -2.86
C ILE A 292 17.79 15.77 -1.56
N TYR A 293 16.87 16.58 -1.07
CA TYR A 293 16.07 16.33 0.12
C TYR A 293 14.60 16.24 -0.28
N SER A 294 14.04 15.03 -0.33
CA SER A 294 12.65 14.77 -0.74
C SER A 294 11.77 14.35 0.43
N GLY A 295 10.45 14.38 0.24
CA GLY A 295 9.48 13.98 1.26
C GLY A 295 9.24 15.06 2.33
N LEU A 296 9.65 16.30 2.06
CA LEU A 296 9.53 17.42 3.00
C LEU A 296 8.11 17.96 3.03
N ILE A 297 7.64 18.37 4.20
CA ILE A 297 6.27 18.81 4.43
C ILE A 297 6.21 20.33 4.58
N PHE A 298 5.10 20.94 4.19
CA PHE A 298 4.92 22.39 4.28
C PHE A 298 5.22 22.90 5.71
N GLY A 299 6.07 23.93 5.81
CA GLY A 299 6.44 24.57 7.07
C GLY A 299 7.60 23.89 7.83
N GLU A 300 8.12 22.75 7.36
CA GLU A 300 9.34 22.18 7.91
C GLU A 300 10.54 23.11 7.71
N THR A 301 11.56 22.97 8.55
CA THR A 301 12.80 23.75 8.39
C THR A 301 13.52 23.29 7.12
N THR A 302 13.87 24.22 6.25
CA THR A 302 14.60 23.90 5.02
C THR A 302 15.96 23.28 5.37
N PRO A 303 16.26 22.06 4.89
CA PRO A 303 17.56 21.43 5.08
C PRO A 303 18.67 22.35 4.57
N GLN A 304 19.75 22.49 5.32
CA GLN A 304 20.90 23.28 4.89
C GLN A 304 21.80 22.44 3.99
N PHE A 305 22.54 23.10 3.09
CA PHE A 305 23.59 22.45 2.34
C PHE A 305 24.66 21.87 3.28
N GLU A 306 24.98 20.59 3.11
CA GLU A 306 26.00 19.91 3.89
C GLU A 306 27.38 20.08 3.24
N GLY A 307 28.31 20.74 3.94
CA GLY A 307 29.68 20.97 3.48
C GLY A 307 29.97 22.44 3.16
N THR A 308 31.04 22.69 2.41
CA THR A 308 31.47 24.04 2.01
C THR A 308 31.68 24.08 0.50
N PRO A 309 30.93 24.91 -0.25
CA PRO A 309 31.14 25.08 -1.68
C PRO A 309 32.54 25.65 -1.96
N ILE A 310 33.36 24.91 -2.71
CA ILE A 310 34.73 25.30 -3.08
C ILE A 310 34.89 25.11 -4.58
N ARG A 311 35.39 26.13 -5.28
CA ARG A 311 35.74 26.10 -6.70
C ARG A 311 37.01 26.89 -6.94
N ASP A 312 38.01 26.28 -7.56
CA ASP A 312 39.32 26.91 -7.78
C ASP A 312 39.21 28.20 -8.61
N GLY A 313 39.78 29.30 -8.10
CA GLY A 313 39.72 30.61 -8.76
C GLY A 313 38.39 31.36 -8.61
N TYR A 314 37.43 30.82 -7.85
CA TYR A 314 36.13 31.45 -7.60
C TYR A 314 35.82 31.52 -6.11
N GLN A 315 35.08 32.56 -5.73
CA GLN A 315 34.48 32.74 -4.42
C GLN A 315 33.00 32.38 -4.50
N PHE A 316 32.54 31.51 -3.61
CA PHE A 316 31.12 31.27 -3.40
C PHE A 316 30.47 32.53 -2.80
N ILE A 317 29.44 33.07 -3.44
CA ILE A 317 28.76 34.30 -2.99
C ILE A 317 27.34 34.07 -2.45
N GLY A 318 26.85 32.84 -2.48
CA GLY A 318 25.53 32.47 -1.96
C GLY A 318 24.76 31.57 -2.91
N TRP A 319 23.50 31.31 -2.55
CA TRP A 319 22.56 30.53 -3.35
C TRP A 319 21.58 31.44 -4.06
N THR A 320 21.08 31.02 -5.23
CA THR A 320 19.95 31.65 -5.92
C THR A 320 18.89 30.61 -6.23
N PRO A 321 17.62 30.79 -5.78
CA PRO A 321 17.16 31.88 -4.91
C PRO A 321 17.83 31.85 -3.51
N GLU A 322 17.61 32.89 -2.70
CA GLU A 322 18.07 32.88 -1.31
C GLU A 322 17.36 31.74 -0.55
N ILE A 323 18.09 31.03 0.33
CA ILE A 323 17.54 29.91 1.09
C ILE A 323 16.40 30.41 1.97
N GLN A 324 15.22 29.84 1.76
CA GLN A 324 14.07 30.09 2.62
C GLN A 324 14.24 29.33 3.93
N LYS A 325 13.76 29.89 5.04
CA LYS A 325 13.86 29.23 6.35
C LYS A 325 12.98 27.98 6.45
N THR A 326 11.85 27.99 5.76
CA THR A 326 10.85 26.93 5.79
C THR A 326 10.51 26.46 4.39
N VAL A 327 10.13 25.18 4.28
CA VAL A 327 9.71 24.56 3.03
C VAL A 327 8.31 25.04 2.68
N GLU A 328 8.19 25.71 1.53
CA GLU A 328 6.90 26.18 1.00
C GLU A 328 6.52 25.47 -0.32
N ASN A 329 7.53 25.09 -1.10
CA ASN A 329 7.42 24.38 -2.36
C ASN A 329 8.73 23.66 -2.68
N SER A 330 8.73 22.83 -3.72
CA SER A 330 9.97 22.27 -4.27
C SER A 330 10.82 23.38 -4.90
N ILE A 331 12.10 23.46 -4.52
CA ILE A 331 13.02 24.53 -4.95
C ILE A 331 14.41 23.94 -5.22
N THR A 332 15.03 24.40 -6.31
CA THR A 332 16.45 24.19 -6.58
C THR A 332 17.25 25.45 -6.25
N TYR A 333 18.13 25.35 -5.25
CA TYR A 333 19.10 26.36 -4.89
C TYR A 333 20.38 26.17 -5.71
N THR A 334 20.74 27.18 -6.49
CA THR A 334 21.90 27.14 -7.40
C THR A 334 23.05 27.97 -6.83
N ALA A 335 24.23 27.37 -6.69
CA ALA A 335 25.40 28.06 -6.18
C ALA A 335 25.83 29.21 -7.10
N GLN A 336 26.12 30.36 -6.50
CA GLN A 336 26.59 31.53 -7.22
C GLN A 336 28.08 31.73 -6.97
N TRP A 337 28.80 32.01 -8.06
CA TRP A 337 30.26 32.10 -8.06
C TRP A 337 30.71 33.45 -8.56
N LYS A 338 31.63 34.08 -7.84
CA LYS A 338 32.33 35.28 -8.27
C LYS A 338 33.79 34.95 -8.53
N HIS A 339 34.24 35.19 -9.75
CA HIS A 339 35.63 34.97 -10.12
C HIS A 339 36.58 35.85 -9.28
N VAL A 340 37.64 35.25 -8.75
CA VAL A 340 38.68 35.93 -7.97
C VAL A 340 39.92 36.11 -8.84
N HIS A 341 40.22 37.36 -9.18
CA HIS A 341 41.35 37.66 -10.05
C HIS A 341 42.68 37.36 -9.37
N THR A 342 43.39 36.36 -9.89
CA THR A 342 44.82 36.15 -9.64
C THR A 342 45.57 36.50 -10.92
N TYR A 343 46.56 37.40 -10.82
CA TYR A 343 47.30 37.90 -11.98
C TYR A 343 48.68 37.22 -12.08
N GLU A 344 49.12 36.92 -13.31
CA GLU A 344 50.45 36.38 -13.58
C GLU A 344 51.56 37.27 -12.97
N GLU A 345 52.64 36.65 -12.49
CA GLU A 345 53.82 37.38 -12.02
C GLU A 345 54.60 37.99 -13.19
N THR A 346 54.61 37.29 -14.33
CA THR A 346 55.23 37.72 -15.57
C THR A 346 54.41 38.78 -16.29
N TRP A 347 55.08 39.85 -16.69
CA TRP A 347 54.48 40.90 -17.50
C TRP A 347 54.31 40.45 -18.94
N ARG A 348 53.13 40.67 -19.50
CA ARG A 348 52.85 40.55 -20.93
C ARG A 348 52.98 41.90 -21.60
N SER A 349 53.23 41.90 -22.91
CA SER A 349 53.41 43.14 -23.67
C SER A 349 52.98 43.01 -25.13
N ASP A 350 52.44 44.09 -25.69
CA ASP A 350 52.15 44.27 -27.12
C ASP A 350 52.69 45.63 -27.61
N GLN A 351 52.26 46.12 -28.78
CA GLN A 351 52.66 47.44 -29.28
C GLN A 351 52.14 48.62 -28.43
N SER A 352 51.14 48.40 -27.57
CA SER A 352 50.45 49.43 -26.78
C SER A 352 50.97 49.58 -25.35
N GLY A 353 51.65 48.57 -24.80
CA GLY A 353 52.27 48.63 -23.47
C GLY A 353 52.55 47.26 -22.85
N HIS A 354 52.80 47.28 -21.54
CA HIS A 354 52.99 46.12 -20.67
C HIS A 354 51.79 45.98 -19.72
N TRP A 355 51.37 44.76 -19.39
CA TRP A 355 50.33 44.52 -18.39
C TRP A 355 50.48 43.18 -17.67
N LYS A 356 49.72 43.00 -16.59
CA LYS A 356 49.49 41.71 -15.95
C LYS A 356 48.14 41.13 -16.36
N GLU A 357 48.13 39.85 -16.70
CA GLU A 357 46.94 39.15 -17.18
C GLU A 357 46.42 38.19 -16.11
N CYS A 358 45.10 38.15 -15.91
CA CYS A 358 44.49 37.23 -14.97
C CYS A 358 44.59 35.80 -15.49
N THR A 359 45.05 34.88 -14.64
CA THR A 359 45.34 33.48 -15.00
C THR A 359 44.12 32.66 -15.43
N VAL A 360 42.91 33.13 -15.13
CA VAL A 360 41.66 32.41 -15.40
C VAL A 360 40.80 33.12 -16.45
N CYS A 361 40.52 34.42 -16.28
CA CYS A 361 39.62 35.16 -17.18
C CYS A 361 40.33 36.08 -18.18
N HIS A 362 41.67 36.09 -18.20
CA HIS A 362 42.49 36.90 -19.09
C HIS A 362 42.28 38.42 -19.01
N SER A 363 41.64 38.91 -17.93
CA SER A 363 41.47 40.34 -17.71
C SER A 363 42.81 41.00 -17.46
N VAL A 364 42.92 42.26 -17.87
CA VAL A 364 44.16 43.04 -17.78
C VAL A 364 44.17 43.91 -16.52
N SER A 365 45.30 43.92 -15.80
CA SER A 365 45.60 44.87 -14.72
C SER A 365 47.01 45.46 -14.85
N ASN A 366 47.29 46.51 -14.07
CA ASN A 366 48.59 47.18 -14.01
C ASN A 366 49.14 47.53 -15.40
N LYS A 367 48.33 48.15 -16.27
CA LYS A 367 48.75 48.45 -17.64
C LYS A 367 49.64 49.70 -17.69
N ASP A 368 50.88 49.55 -18.13
CA ASP A 368 51.86 50.61 -18.29
C ASP A 368 52.24 50.77 -19.79
N PRO A 369 52.23 51.99 -20.36
CA PRO A 369 52.66 52.20 -21.74
C PRO A 369 54.17 52.02 -21.89
N HIS A 370 54.63 51.76 -23.13
CA HIS A 370 56.06 51.76 -23.44
C HIS A 370 56.67 53.13 -23.14
N SER A 371 57.69 53.16 -22.26
CA SER A 371 58.53 54.35 -22.11
C SER A 371 59.63 54.27 -23.15
N PHE A 372 59.58 55.16 -24.15
CA PHE A 372 60.70 55.40 -25.05
C PHE A 372 61.63 56.42 -24.39
N GLU A 373 62.84 56.01 -24.02
CA GLU A 373 63.97 56.93 -23.76
C GLU A 373 64.59 57.40 -25.08
#